data_AF-A0AAU6VBF5-F1
#
_entry.id   AF-A0AAU6VBF5-F1
#
_cell.length_a   1.000
_cell.length_b   1.000
_cell.length_c   1.000
_cell.angle_alpha   90.00
_cell.angle_beta   90.00
_cell.angle_gamma   90.00
#
_symmetry.space_group_name_H-M   'P 1'
#
loop_
_entity.id
_entity.type
_entity.pdbx_description
1 polymer ?
#
loop_
_entity_poly.entity_id
_entity_poly.type
_entity_poly.pdbx_seq_one_letter_code
_entity_poly.pdbx_strand_id
1 'polypeptide(L)'
;MKNKAPELARLKGILSGISTDKSINEKELLFLDAWLRDRQDSWGDNGDAVDLIEQIADVLEDGVITQEEMEDTLNLIECILEYQENPPLTDNQQEVFGFIQGVVSDGHVDSVELDHICKMLRPLHEIPIFALLSKRIEQQRNDHAALLDTLKSCSGFYFNETGTTQEWSCFLSDKIPENFDFINARICFTGGISGLPRSSLRRHVEKIGSVYSKSLSSHVDMLVVGDECSAGWLEYSYGTKLDAACRLKLKGHNVLIVTSDEWLSKVSNISNPKSEQKQKAWVGFGDARTFTGLFEALEKVCEDVPLTVSQYNDEHQGLQGVAIHRQWKNGKPLKKMELFLEHMPYHYNELSNEMAERIRAWIVGGSGLPTVTFKSQDNAFERFRELLANLVAFHSKDS
;
A
#
# COMPACT_ATOMS: atom_id res chain seq x y z
N MET A 1 -3.41 -18.64 -27.31
CA MET A 1 -4.07 -17.46 -27.89
C MET A 1 -4.46 -16.57 -26.73
N LYS A 2 -3.81 -15.41 -26.56
CA LYS A 2 -4.29 -14.39 -25.61
C LYS A 2 -5.71 -14.00 -26.05
N ASN A 3 -6.63 -13.84 -25.10
CA ASN A 3 -7.98 -13.37 -25.40
C ASN A 3 -7.85 -11.94 -25.95
N LYS A 4 -8.26 -11.70 -27.20
CA LYS A 4 -8.08 -10.39 -27.89
C LYS A 4 -9.15 -9.36 -27.54
N ALA A 5 -10.27 -9.82 -26.96
CA ALA A 5 -11.42 -8.98 -26.64
C ALA A 5 -11.14 -7.79 -25.68
N PRO A 6 -10.31 -7.92 -24.62
CA PRO A 6 -10.06 -6.81 -23.70
C PRO A 6 -9.21 -5.70 -24.32
N GLU A 7 -8.22 -6.03 -25.17
CA GLU A 7 -7.40 -5.00 -25.83
C GLU A 7 -8.18 -4.24 -26.89
N LEU A 8 -9.07 -4.89 -27.63
CA LEU A 8 -9.96 -4.20 -28.57
C LEU A 8 -10.92 -3.25 -27.87
N ALA A 9 -11.50 -3.66 -26.74
CA ALA A 9 -12.34 -2.77 -25.92
C ALA A 9 -11.53 -1.58 -25.38
N ARG A 10 -10.28 -1.82 -24.96
CA ARG A 10 -9.36 -0.78 -24.52
C ARG A 10 -9.05 0.23 -25.64
N LEU A 11 -8.74 -0.25 -26.85
CA LEU A 11 -8.49 0.59 -28.02
C LEU A 11 -9.70 1.46 -28.32
N LYS A 12 -10.91 0.89 -28.38
CA LYS A 12 -12.15 1.65 -28.60
C LYS A 12 -12.34 2.77 -27.58
N GLY A 13 -12.06 2.48 -26.31
CA GLY A 13 -12.04 3.48 -25.25
C GLY A 13 -11.04 4.61 -25.56
N ILE A 14 -9.79 4.26 -25.86
CA ILE A 14 -8.72 5.22 -26.17
C ILE A 14 -9.13 6.15 -27.33
N LEU A 15 -9.59 5.57 -28.44
CA LEU A 15 -10.04 6.32 -29.60
C LEU A 15 -11.18 7.28 -29.28
N SER A 16 -12.16 6.83 -28.48
CA SER A 16 -13.27 7.68 -28.02
C SER A 16 -12.80 8.81 -27.11
N GLY A 17 -11.81 8.55 -26.25
CA GLY A 17 -11.19 9.54 -25.38
C GLY A 17 -10.51 10.64 -26.19
N ILE A 18 -9.58 10.26 -27.07
CA ILE A 18 -8.80 11.18 -27.93
C ILE A 18 -9.71 12.01 -28.86
N SER A 19 -10.81 11.44 -29.35
CA SER A 19 -11.73 12.14 -30.26
C SER A 19 -12.79 12.99 -29.55
N THR A 20 -12.75 13.12 -28.22
CA THR A 20 -13.82 13.77 -27.44
C THR A 20 -14.02 15.25 -27.79
N ASP A 21 -12.91 15.98 -27.95
CA ASP A 21 -12.91 17.41 -28.25
C ASP A 21 -12.94 17.72 -29.76
N LYS A 22 -12.89 16.68 -30.60
CA LYS A 22 -12.80 16.72 -32.07
C LYS A 22 -11.50 17.33 -32.60
N SER A 23 -10.41 17.27 -31.84
CA SER A 23 -9.09 17.66 -32.30
C SER A 23 -8.02 16.76 -31.71
N ILE A 24 -7.19 16.18 -32.57
CA ILE A 24 -6.07 15.36 -32.11
C ILE A 24 -4.81 16.21 -32.14
N ASN A 25 -4.00 16.11 -31.08
CA ASN A 25 -2.69 16.74 -31.02
C ASN A 25 -1.53 15.74 -31.15
N GLU A 26 -0.32 16.25 -31.38
CA GLU A 26 0.89 15.44 -31.59
C GLU A 26 1.14 14.44 -30.45
N LYS A 27 0.83 14.79 -29.19
CA LYS A 27 1.08 13.88 -28.06
C LYS A 27 0.13 12.70 -28.06
N GLU A 28 -1.14 12.93 -28.41
CA GLU A 28 -2.14 11.87 -28.52
C GLU A 28 -1.83 10.94 -29.68
N LEU A 29 -1.37 11.49 -30.81
CA LEU A 29 -0.88 10.71 -31.94
C LEU A 29 0.30 9.82 -31.55
N LEU A 30 1.31 10.40 -30.90
CA LEU A 30 2.49 9.65 -30.42
C LEU A 30 2.12 8.59 -29.37
N PHE A 31 1.15 8.89 -28.51
CA PHE A 31 0.60 7.91 -27.59
C PHE A 31 -0.06 6.75 -28.35
N LEU A 32 -0.94 7.06 -29.30
CA LEU A 32 -1.66 6.06 -30.07
C LEU A 32 -0.70 5.17 -30.87
N ASP A 33 0.32 5.76 -31.51
CA ASP A 33 1.41 5.03 -32.19
C ASP A 33 2.09 4.04 -31.24
N ALA A 34 2.59 4.53 -30.10
CA ALA A 34 3.30 3.71 -29.14
C ALA A 34 2.41 2.58 -28.59
N TRP A 35 1.14 2.88 -28.33
CA TRP A 35 0.20 1.92 -27.75
C TRP A 35 -0.16 0.79 -28.72
N LEU A 36 -0.38 1.14 -29.99
CA LEU A 36 -0.64 0.18 -31.07
C LEU A 36 0.59 -0.69 -31.36
N ARG A 37 1.79 -0.11 -31.43
CA ARG A 37 3.04 -0.84 -31.70
C ARG A 37 3.42 -1.80 -30.58
N ASP A 38 3.33 -1.38 -29.32
CA ASP A 38 3.62 -2.24 -28.16
C ASP A 38 2.73 -3.49 -28.11
N ARG A 39 1.59 -3.46 -28.80
CA ARG A 39 0.58 -4.53 -28.86
C ARG A 39 0.42 -5.10 -30.27
N GLN A 40 1.37 -4.88 -31.18
CA GLN A 40 1.24 -5.29 -32.59
C GLN A 40 0.90 -6.78 -32.76
N ASP A 41 1.50 -7.64 -31.94
CA ASP A 41 1.25 -9.09 -31.93
C ASP A 41 -0.18 -9.47 -31.51
N SER A 42 -0.89 -8.60 -30.78
CA SER A 42 -2.25 -8.82 -30.29
C SER A 42 -3.31 -8.63 -31.39
N TRP A 43 -3.06 -7.78 -32.38
CA TRP A 43 -4.07 -7.39 -33.38
C TRP A 43 -4.44 -8.55 -34.32
N GLY A 44 -3.45 -9.28 -34.85
CA GLY A 44 -3.68 -10.24 -35.94
C GLY A 44 -4.32 -9.55 -37.15
N ASP A 45 -5.45 -10.05 -37.65
CA ASP A 45 -6.11 -9.53 -38.85
C ASP A 45 -7.18 -8.45 -38.56
N ASN A 46 -7.06 -7.69 -37.46
CA ASN A 46 -7.99 -6.60 -37.19
C ASN A 46 -7.70 -5.43 -38.15
N GLY A 47 -8.60 -5.19 -39.11
CA GLY A 47 -8.47 -4.13 -40.11
C GLY A 47 -8.30 -2.75 -39.47
N ASP A 48 -9.20 -2.35 -38.56
CA ASP A 48 -9.17 -1.04 -37.91
C ASP A 48 -7.81 -0.72 -37.25
N ALA A 49 -7.23 -1.69 -36.54
CA ALA A 49 -5.93 -1.51 -35.88
C ALA A 49 -4.76 -1.44 -36.90
N VAL A 50 -4.84 -2.21 -37.98
CA VAL A 50 -3.84 -2.17 -39.06
C VAL A 50 -3.90 -0.84 -39.80
N ASP A 51 -5.11 -0.40 -40.18
CA ASP A 51 -5.35 0.87 -40.87
C ASP A 51 -4.84 2.06 -40.04
N LEU A 52 -5.06 2.04 -38.72
CA LEU A 52 -4.52 3.06 -37.81
C LEU A 52 -2.99 3.05 -37.76
N ILE A 53 -2.36 1.87 -37.68
CA ILE A 53 -0.89 1.75 -37.65
C ILE A 53 -0.29 2.29 -38.95
N GLU A 54 -0.89 1.96 -40.10
CA GLU A 54 -0.45 2.43 -41.41
C GLU A 54 -0.61 3.95 -41.54
N GLN A 55 -1.80 4.48 -41.22
CA GLN A 55 -2.06 5.93 -41.25
C GLN A 55 -1.06 6.69 -40.37
N ILE A 56 -0.84 6.25 -39.12
CA ILE A 56 0.08 6.95 -38.22
C ILE A 56 1.54 6.81 -38.67
N ALA A 57 1.93 5.68 -39.27
CA ALA A 57 3.27 5.50 -39.82
C ALA A 57 3.54 6.48 -40.98
N ASP A 58 2.57 6.69 -41.86
CA ASP A 58 2.68 7.63 -42.98
C ASP A 58 2.85 9.08 -42.48
N VAL A 59 2.02 9.47 -41.52
CA VAL A 59 2.07 10.80 -40.87
C VAL A 59 3.42 11.07 -40.17
N LEU A 60 4.08 10.04 -39.65
CA LEU A 60 5.36 10.18 -38.96
C LEU A 60 6.57 10.01 -39.88
N GLU A 61 6.39 9.64 -41.15
CA GLU A 61 7.46 9.21 -42.05
C GLU A 61 8.46 10.33 -42.36
N ASP A 62 7.97 11.55 -42.64
CA ASP A 62 8.79 12.69 -43.03
C ASP A 62 9.30 13.53 -41.84
N GLY A 63 8.81 13.21 -40.63
CA GLY A 63 9.14 13.90 -39.38
C GLY A 63 8.46 15.27 -39.21
N VAL A 64 7.47 15.62 -40.04
CA VAL A 64 6.73 16.88 -39.99
C VAL A 64 5.23 16.60 -39.96
N ILE A 65 4.62 16.70 -38.78
CA ILE A 65 3.18 16.50 -38.63
C ILE A 65 2.43 17.76 -39.10
N THR A 66 1.62 17.61 -40.14
CA THR A 66 0.77 18.69 -40.67
C THR A 66 -0.65 18.65 -40.11
N GLN A 67 -1.37 19.78 -40.23
CA GLN A 67 -2.78 19.85 -39.81
C GLN A 67 -3.68 18.95 -40.66
N GLU A 68 -3.42 18.84 -41.96
CA GLU A 68 -4.17 17.99 -42.90
C GLU A 68 -4.07 16.51 -42.49
N GLU A 69 -2.85 16.06 -42.16
CA GLU A 69 -2.60 14.70 -41.66
C GLU A 69 -3.30 14.40 -40.33
N MET A 70 -3.40 15.39 -39.44
CA MET A 70 -4.14 15.21 -38.17
C MET A 70 -5.64 15.14 -38.41
N GLU A 71 -6.18 15.95 -39.31
CA GLU A 71 -7.58 15.89 -39.71
C GLU A 71 -7.90 14.54 -40.36
N ASP A 72 -7.03 14.01 -41.23
CA ASP A 72 -7.19 12.68 -41.84
C ASP A 72 -7.15 11.55 -40.80
N THR A 73 -6.23 11.64 -39.84
CA THR A 73 -6.15 10.67 -38.74
C THR A 73 -7.40 10.69 -37.87
N LEU A 74 -7.90 11.89 -37.54
CA LEU A 74 -9.15 12.05 -36.80
C LEU A 74 -10.35 11.48 -37.58
N ASN A 75 -10.43 11.75 -38.89
CA ASN A 75 -11.48 11.21 -39.75
C ASN A 75 -11.49 9.68 -39.75
N LEU A 76 -10.31 9.04 -39.83
CA LEU A 76 -10.19 7.58 -39.73
C LEU A 76 -10.71 7.09 -38.36
N ILE A 77 -10.33 7.76 -37.27
CA ILE A 77 -10.80 7.41 -35.93
C ILE A 77 -12.33 7.54 -35.82
N GLU A 78 -12.91 8.64 -36.33
CA GLU A 78 -14.36 8.81 -36.36
C GLU A 78 -15.07 7.75 -37.21
N CYS A 79 -14.47 7.32 -38.34
CA CYS A 79 -14.98 6.19 -39.13
C CYS A 79 -14.95 4.86 -38.37
N ILE A 80 -13.89 4.58 -37.62
CA ILE A 80 -13.79 3.37 -36.78
C ILE A 80 -14.83 3.39 -35.65
N LEU A 81 -15.13 4.58 -35.13
CA LEU A 81 -16.14 4.80 -34.10
C LEU A 81 -17.57 4.96 -34.66
N GLU A 82 -17.75 4.89 -35.98
CA GLU A 82 -19.04 5.13 -36.62
C GLU A 82 -20.13 4.22 -36.02
N TYR A 83 -21.34 4.77 -35.84
CA TYR A 83 -22.49 4.13 -35.18
C TYR A 83 -22.39 3.93 -33.66
N GLN A 84 -21.41 4.53 -32.98
CA GLN A 84 -21.33 4.54 -31.51
C GLN A 84 -21.71 5.92 -30.95
N GLU A 85 -22.34 5.93 -29.77
CA GLU A 85 -22.47 7.17 -28.99
C GLU A 85 -21.07 7.55 -28.46
N ASN A 86 -20.69 8.83 -28.53
CA ASN A 86 -19.49 9.34 -27.86
C ASN A 86 -19.91 10.28 -26.71
N PRO A 87 -19.69 9.91 -25.43
CA PRO A 87 -18.95 8.72 -24.97
C PRO A 87 -19.81 7.46 -25.06
N PRO A 88 -19.20 6.28 -25.20
CA PRO A 88 -19.94 5.04 -25.31
C PRO A 88 -20.64 4.68 -24.00
N LEU A 89 -21.94 4.34 -24.09
CA LEU A 89 -22.66 3.70 -22.99
C LEU A 89 -22.22 2.24 -22.88
N THR A 90 -21.27 2.00 -21.98
CA THR A 90 -20.62 0.69 -21.82
C THR A 90 -20.63 0.22 -20.37
N ASP A 91 -20.72 -1.09 -20.18
CA ASP A 91 -20.42 -1.77 -18.91
C ASP A 91 -19.03 -2.44 -18.93
N ASN A 92 -18.26 -2.20 -19.99
CA ASN A 92 -16.92 -2.74 -20.14
C ASN A 92 -15.88 -1.84 -19.46
N GLN A 93 -15.25 -2.36 -18.40
CA GLN A 93 -14.22 -1.64 -17.66
C GLN A 93 -13.02 -1.27 -18.54
N GLN A 94 -12.64 -2.11 -19.50
CA GLN A 94 -11.50 -1.84 -20.39
C GLN A 94 -11.74 -0.61 -21.24
N GLU A 95 -12.97 -0.45 -21.73
CA GLU A 95 -13.36 0.69 -22.54
C GLU A 95 -13.37 1.98 -21.70
N VAL A 96 -13.88 1.94 -20.46
CA VAL A 96 -13.82 3.09 -19.55
C VAL A 96 -12.39 3.48 -19.21
N PHE A 97 -11.53 2.52 -18.89
CA PHE A 97 -10.13 2.83 -18.62
C PHE A 97 -9.40 3.32 -19.87
N GLY A 98 -9.70 2.78 -21.04
CA GLY A 98 -9.16 3.25 -22.31
C GLY A 98 -9.58 4.69 -22.60
N PHE A 99 -10.85 5.01 -22.36
CA PHE A 99 -11.37 6.37 -22.49
C PHE A 99 -10.61 7.34 -21.59
N ILE A 100 -10.43 6.99 -20.31
CA ILE A 100 -9.64 7.80 -19.38
C ILE A 100 -8.20 7.95 -19.87
N GLN A 101 -7.58 6.89 -20.43
CA GLN A 101 -6.23 6.96 -21.00
C GLN A 101 -6.13 7.93 -22.18
N GLY A 102 -7.09 7.88 -23.11
CA GLY A 102 -7.17 8.84 -24.22
C GLY A 102 -7.20 10.26 -23.70
N VAL A 103 -8.16 10.57 -22.82
CA VAL A 103 -8.31 11.90 -22.20
C VAL A 103 -7.06 12.38 -21.48
N VAL A 104 -6.36 11.53 -20.70
CA VAL A 104 -5.19 12.00 -19.93
C VAL A 104 -3.88 12.04 -20.73
N SER A 105 -3.89 11.63 -22.00
CA SER A 105 -2.67 11.34 -22.76
C SER A 105 -1.87 12.59 -23.15
N ASP A 106 -2.54 13.70 -23.41
CA ASP A 106 -1.92 15.00 -23.70
C ASP A 106 -1.53 15.78 -22.42
N GLY A 107 -2.09 15.38 -21.28
CA GLY A 107 -1.93 16.01 -19.97
C GLY A 107 -2.90 17.17 -19.71
N HIS A 108 -3.95 17.34 -20.49
CA HIS A 108 -5.04 18.27 -20.27
C HIS A 108 -6.33 17.51 -19.96
N VAL A 109 -7.25 18.14 -19.23
CA VAL A 109 -8.59 17.59 -18.99
C VAL A 109 -9.58 18.75 -18.94
N ASP A 110 -10.48 18.80 -19.91
CA ASP A 110 -11.50 19.83 -20.06
C ASP A 110 -12.86 19.42 -19.43
N SER A 111 -13.83 20.33 -19.50
CA SER A 111 -15.17 20.08 -18.92
C SER A 111 -16.01 19.06 -19.69
N VAL A 112 -15.83 18.97 -21.01
CA VAL A 112 -16.57 18.03 -21.88
C VAL A 112 -16.09 16.61 -21.59
N GLU A 113 -14.79 16.41 -21.52
CA GLU A 113 -14.14 15.14 -21.17
C GLU A 113 -14.54 14.67 -19.76
N LEU A 114 -14.55 15.58 -18.78
CA LEU A 114 -15.01 15.25 -17.43
C LEU A 114 -16.47 14.82 -17.40
N ASP A 115 -17.35 15.53 -18.11
CA ASP A 115 -18.76 15.17 -18.21
C ASP A 115 -18.92 13.82 -18.91
N HIS A 116 -18.08 13.49 -19.89
CA HIS A 116 -18.06 12.20 -20.58
C HIS A 116 -17.61 11.06 -19.66
N ILE A 117 -16.50 11.24 -18.92
CA ILE A 117 -16.05 10.30 -17.89
C ILE A 117 -17.18 10.07 -16.88
N CYS A 118 -17.82 11.15 -16.39
CA CYS A 118 -18.93 11.03 -15.44
C CYS A 118 -20.10 10.22 -15.99
N LYS A 119 -20.43 10.35 -17.29
CA LYS A 119 -21.47 9.53 -17.94
C LYS A 119 -21.07 8.05 -17.98
N MET A 120 -19.84 7.74 -18.39
CA MET A 120 -19.33 6.38 -18.51
C MET A 120 -19.18 5.66 -17.16
N LEU A 121 -18.97 6.40 -16.07
CA LEU A 121 -18.87 5.81 -14.72
C LEU A 121 -20.24 5.40 -14.13
N ARG A 122 -21.38 5.94 -14.62
CA ARG A 122 -22.71 5.65 -14.04
C ARG A 122 -23.11 4.18 -14.10
N PRO A 123 -22.97 3.46 -15.23
CA PRO A 123 -23.30 2.03 -15.30
C PRO A 123 -22.42 1.19 -14.36
N LEU A 124 -21.21 1.67 -14.05
CA LEU A 124 -20.20 0.96 -13.28
C LEU A 124 -20.11 1.38 -11.81
N HIS A 125 -21.08 2.13 -11.29
CA HIS A 125 -21.03 2.68 -9.92
C HIS A 125 -21.00 1.61 -8.80
N GLU A 126 -21.38 0.36 -9.06
CA GLU A 126 -21.28 -0.74 -8.10
C GLU A 126 -19.82 -1.18 -7.84
N ILE A 127 -18.94 -0.82 -8.77
CA ILE A 127 -17.53 -1.11 -8.71
C ILE A 127 -16.83 -0.05 -7.83
N PRO A 128 -16.14 -0.44 -6.74
CA PRO A 128 -15.66 0.54 -5.76
C PRO A 128 -14.65 1.56 -6.27
N ILE A 129 -13.78 1.21 -7.23
CA ILE A 129 -12.83 2.18 -7.79
C ILE A 129 -13.56 3.26 -8.58
N PHE A 130 -14.56 2.90 -9.39
CA PHE A 130 -15.33 3.85 -10.19
C PHE A 130 -16.26 4.69 -9.33
N ALA A 131 -16.90 4.08 -8.32
CA ALA A 131 -17.66 4.83 -7.32
C ALA A 131 -16.79 5.87 -6.59
N LEU A 132 -15.58 5.49 -6.19
CA LEU A 132 -14.65 6.38 -5.51
C LEU A 132 -14.09 7.45 -6.46
N LEU A 133 -13.84 7.11 -7.73
CA LEU A 133 -13.43 8.06 -8.77
C LEU A 133 -14.51 9.13 -8.97
N SER A 134 -15.77 8.74 -9.18
CA SER A 134 -16.89 9.69 -9.32
C SER A 134 -16.97 10.64 -8.12
N LYS A 135 -16.84 10.10 -6.90
CA LYS A 135 -16.82 10.91 -5.67
C LYS A 135 -15.65 11.91 -5.65
N ARG A 136 -14.45 11.51 -6.10
CA ARG A 136 -13.29 12.42 -6.14
C ARG A 136 -13.43 13.48 -7.22
N ILE A 137 -13.96 13.14 -8.40
CA ILE A 137 -14.23 14.09 -9.48
C ILE A 137 -15.18 15.19 -8.98
N GLU A 138 -16.25 14.83 -8.28
CA GLU A 138 -17.18 15.79 -7.70
C GLU A 138 -16.50 16.71 -6.66
N GLN A 139 -15.63 16.16 -5.82
CA GLN A 139 -14.91 16.90 -4.78
C GLN A 139 -13.84 17.86 -5.34
N GLN A 140 -13.24 17.51 -6.48
CA GLN A 140 -12.10 18.21 -7.08
C GLN A 140 -12.47 18.96 -8.36
N ARG A 141 -13.77 19.15 -8.64
CA ARG A 141 -14.26 19.68 -9.94
C ARG A 141 -13.61 20.99 -10.41
N ASN A 142 -13.09 21.80 -9.48
CA ASN A 142 -12.45 23.09 -9.78
C ASN A 142 -10.91 23.04 -9.77
N ASP A 143 -10.30 21.88 -9.52
CA ASP A 143 -8.85 21.68 -9.45
C ASP A 143 -8.41 20.73 -10.58
N HIS A 144 -8.18 21.29 -11.76
CA HIS A 144 -7.80 20.52 -12.96
C HIS A 144 -6.52 19.70 -12.76
N ALA A 145 -5.55 20.22 -11.99
CA ALA A 145 -4.31 19.49 -11.72
C ALA A 145 -4.55 18.26 -10.83
N ALA A 146 -5.39 18.39 -9.80
CA ALA A 146 -5.76 17.26 -8.95
C ALA A 146 -6.64 16.23 -9.68
N LEU A 147 -7.52 16.67 -10.58
CA LEU A 147 -8.33 15.78 -11.42
C LEU A 147 -7.45 14.97 -12.37
N LEU A 148 -6.52 15.62 -13.07
CA LEU A 148 -5.57 14.95 -13.96
C LEU A 148 -4.77 13.89 -13.20
N ASP A 149 -4.20 14.23 -12.03
CA ASP A 149 -3.44 13.29 -11.17
C ASP A 149 -4.32 12.10 -10.73
N THR A 150 -5.57 12.36 -10.38
CA THR A 150 -6.55 11.33 -10.00
C THR A 150 -6.88 10.40 -11.17
N LEU A 151 -7.08 10.94 -12.37
CA LEU A 151 -7.40 10.17 -13.57
C LEU A 151 -6.21 9.33 -14.04
N LYS A 152 -5.00 9.90 -14.06
CA LYS A 152 -3.74 9.19 -14.36
C LYS A 152 -3.50 8.04 -13.39
N SER A 153 -3.65 8.30 -12.10
CA SER A 153 -3.54 7.26 -11.07
C SER A 153 -4.57 6.15 -11.29
N CYS A 154 -5.82 6.53 -11.57
CA CYS A 154 -6.91 5.57 -11.77
C CYS A 154 -6.67 4.66 -12.98
N SER A 155 -6.21 5.21 -14.10
CA SER A 155 -5.93 4.44 -15.32
C SER A 155 -4.56 3.75 -15.31
N GLY A 156 -3.71 4.06 -14.33
CA GLY A 156 -2.35 3.56 -14.23
C GLY A 156 -1.48 4.04 -15.40
N PHE A 157 -1.75 5.23 -15.93
CA PHE A 157 -1.20 5.70 -17.19
C PHE A 157 -0.48 7.04 -17.04
N TYR A 158 0.81 7.04 -17.41
CA TYR A 158 1.74 8.16 -17.23
C TYR A 158 2.60 8.40 -18.50
N PHE A 159 2.02 8.24 -19.69
CA PHE A 159 2.77 8.33 -20.95
C PHE A 159 3.44 9.69 -21.15
N ASN A 160 2.74 10.80 -20.89
CA ASN A 160 3.32 12.14 -21.02
C ASN A 160 4.55 12.36 -20.09
N GLU A 161 4.65 11.64 -18.97
CA GLU A 161 5.80 11.68 -18.06
C GLU A 161 6.94 10.73 -18.45
N THR A 162 6.61 9.60 -19.06
CA THR A 162 7.54 8.45 -19.17
C THR A 162 7.87 8.05 -20.60
N GLY A 163 7.05 8.43 -21.57
CA GLY A 163 7.14 8.02 -22.97
C GLY A 163 6.88 6.53 -23.21
N THR A 164 6.34 5.78 -22.24
CA THR A 164 6.04 4.35 -22.38
C THR A 164 4.56 4.05 -22.18
N THR A 165 4.05 3.03 -22.88
CA THR A 165 2.67 2.55 -22.72
C THR A 165 2.55 1.42 -21.69
N GLN A 166 3.60 1.23 -20.88
CA GLN A 166 3.57 0.32 -19.75
C GLN A 166 2.38 0.67 -18.84
N GLU A 167 1.52 -0.31 -18.59
CA GLU A 167 0.38 -0.12 -17.70
C GLU A 167 0.84 -0.32 -16.26
N TRP A 168 0.85 0.75 -15.47
CA TRP A 168 1.04 0.68 -14.04
C TRP A 168 -0.24 0.22 -13.34
N SER A 169 -0.12 -0.07 -12.04
CA SER A 169 -1.27 -0.42 -11.23
C SER A 169 -2.33 0.68 -11.24
N CYS A 170 -3.57 0.31 -11.58
CA CYS A 170 -4.73 1.19 -11.54
C CYS A 170 -5.23 1.35 -10.09
N PHE A 171 -5.06 2.53 -9.49
CA PHE A 171 -5.60 2.84 -8.16
C PHE A 171 -5.77 4.35 -7.95
N LEU A 172 -6.54 4.73 -6.93
CA LEU A 172 -6.78 6.15 -6.63
C LEU A 172 -5.80 6.63 -5.55
N SER A 173 -4.59 7.00 -5.98
CA SER A 173 -3.51 7.48 -5.12
C SER A 173 -3.91 8.71 -4.30
N ASP A 174 -3.45 8.77 -3.06
CA ASP A 174 -3.54 9.92 -2.16
C ASP A 174 -2.13 10.49 -1.95
N LYS A 175 -2.06 11.79 -1.66
CA LYS A 175 -0.83 12.42 -1.18
C LYS A 175 -0.74 12.27 0.32
N ILE A 176 0.46 12.02 0.84
CA ILE A 176 0.68 11.97 2.29
C ILE A 176 0.70 13.41 2.80
N PRO A 177 -0.19 13.80 3.75
CA PRO A 177 -0.13 15.13 4.35
C PRO A 177 1.25 15.42 4.96
N GLU A 178 1.75 16.65 4.81
CA GLU A 178 3.09 17.01 5.34
C GLU A 178 3.22 16.80 6.84
N ASN A 179 2.12 16.94 7.58
CA ASN A 179 2.03 16.77 9.02
C ASN A 179 1.53 15.36 9.43
N PHE A 180 1.57 14.38 8.53
CA PHE A 180 1.15 13.02 8.87
C PHE A 180 2.06 12.42 9.95
N ASP A 181 1.45 11.99 11.07
CA ASP A 181 2.18 11.33 12.15
C ASP A 181 2.33 9.84 11.84
N PHE A 182 3.57 9.42 11.58
CA PHE A 182 3.89 8.02 11.34
C PHE A 182 3.97 7.20 12.64
N ILE A 183 4.08 7.83 13.81
CA ILE A 183 4.21 7.12 15.08
C ILE A 183 2.90 6.37 15.39
N ASN A 184 3.00 5.06 15.58
CA ASN A 184 1.88 4.13 15.77
C ASN A 184 0.89 4.00 14.60
N ALA A 185 1.11 4.72 13.49
CA ALA A 185 0.30 4.56 12.28
C ALA A 185 0.36 3.12 11.79
N ARG A 186 -0.79 2.53 11.44
CA ARG A 186 -0.90 1.18 10.92
C ARG A 186 -0.72 1.19 9.41
N ILE A 187 0.36 0.55 8.95
CA ILE A 187 0.74 0.51 7.55
C ILE A 187 0.54 -0.91 7.01
N CYS A 188 -0.31 -1.02 6.00
CA CYS A 188 -0.48 -2.23 5.20
C CYS A 188 0.17 -2.02 3.83
N PHE A 189 0.56 -3.10 3.17
CA PHE A 189 1.13 -3.02 1.83
C PHE A 189 0.40 -3.98 0.88
N THR A 190 0.34 -3.64 -0.40
CA THR A 190 -0.13 -4.50 -1.50
C THR A 190 0.88 -4.47 -2.64
N GLY A 191 1.08 -5.60 -3.33
CA GLY A 191 2.22 -5.76 -4.25
C GLY A 191 3.57 -5.93 -3.54
N GLY A 192 4.58 -6.27 -4.33
CA GLY A 192 5.99 -6.19 -3.95
C GLY A 192 6.57 -4.81 -4.28
N ILE A 193 7.67 -4.44 -3.64
CA ILE A 193 8.44 -3.24 -3.98
C ILE A 193 9.80 -3.72 -4.48
N SER A 194 10.17 -3.37 -5.72
CA SER A 194 11.42 -3.81 -6.34
C SER A 194 12.62 -3.51 -5.43
N GLY A 195 13.44 -4.53 -5.20
CA GLY A 195 14.62 -4.43 -4.34
C GLY A 195 14.35 -4.35 -2.83
N LEU A 196 13.08 -4.33 -2.38
CA LEU A 196 12.70 -4.29 -0.97
C LEU A 196 11.85 -5.50 -0.56
N PRO A 197 12.49 -6.57 -0.05
CA PRO A 197 11.77 -7.72 0.48
C PRO A 197 10.77 -7.34 1.56
N ARG A 198 9.70 -8.14 1.68
CA ARG A 198 8.62 -7.88 2.64
C ARG A 198 9.09 -7.81 4.10
N SER A 199 10.12 -8.58 4.45
CA SER A 199 10.79 -8.54 5.75
C SER A 199 11.48 -7.20 6.01
N SER A 200 12.15 -6.63 5.00
CA SER A 200 12.80 -5.32 5.06
C SER A 200 11.77 -4.20 5.23
N LEU A 201 10.66 -4.24 4.48
CA LEU A 201 9.56 -3.28 4.63
C LEU A 201 8.97 -3.30 6.03
N ARG A 202 8.71 -4.50 6.58
CA ARG A 202 8.24 -4.65 7.96
C ARG A 202 9.22 -4.05 8.96
N ARG A 203 10.51 -4.35 8.84
CA ARG A 203 11.55 -3.77 9.70
C ARG A 203 11.61 -2.24 9.57
N HIS A 204 11.42 -1.69 8.37
CA HIS A 204 11.41 -0.25 8.15
C HIS A 204 10.22 0.43 8.84
N VAL A 205 9.01 -0.13 8.68
CA VAL A 205 7.80 0.33 9.39
C VAL A 205 8.00 0.32 10.90
N GLU A 206 8.53 -0.77 11.44
CA GLU A 206 8.81 -0.88 12.88
C GLU A 206 9.90 0.11 13.34
N LYS A 207 10.92 0.36 12.50
CA LYS A 207 12.01 1.31 12.76
C LYS A 207 11.49 2.74 12.90
N ILE A 208 10.58 3.18 12.04
CA ILE A 208 9.99 4.53 12.09
C ILE A 208 8.91 4.68 13.17
N GLY A 209 8.61 3.62 13.93
CA GLY A 209 7.64 3.64 15.03
C GLY A 209 6.19 3.36 14.61
N SER A 210 5.97 3.02 13.34
CA SER A 210 4.67 2.58 12.81
C SER A 210 4.41 1.10 13.12
N VAL A 211 3.17 0.66 12.93
CA VAL A 211 2.73 -0.73 13.15
C VAL A 211 2.48 -1.41 11.81
N TYR A 212 3.20 -2.50 11.55
CA TYR A 212 2.97 -3.29 10.35
C TYR A 212 1.65 -4.08 10.43
N SER A 213 0.78 -3.93 9.44
CA SER A 213 -0.45 -4.71 9.29
C SER A 213 -0.38 -5.66 8.09
N LYS A 214 -0.59 -6.95 8.34
CA LYS A 214 -0.61 -7.98 7.29
C LYS A 214 -1.88 -7.91 6.42
N SER A 215 -3.00 -7.49 7.00
CA SER A 215 -4.30 -7.38 6.34
C SER A 215 -4.82 -5.95 6.39
N LEU A 216 -5.67 -5.60 5.42
CA LEU A 216 -6.37 -4.34 5.42
C LEU A 216 -7.58 -4.41 6.36
N SER A 217 -7.80 -3.36 7.15
CA SER A 217 -8.97 -3.21 8.02
C SER A 217 -9.31 -1.72 8.18
N SER A 218 -10.44 -1.42 8.84
CA SER A 218 -10.83 -0.03 9.16
C SER A 218 -9.87 0.71 10.10
N HIS A 219 -8.95 0.00 10.75
CA HIS A 219 -7.94 0.58 11.64
C HIS A 219 -6.61 0.85 10.94
N VAL A 220 -6.48 0.48 9.67
CA VAL A 220 -5.27 0.75 8.87
C VAL A 220 -5.34 2.19 8.39
N ASP A 221 -4.28 2.94 8.70
CA ASP A 221 -4.16 4.35 8.33
C ASP A 221 -3.66 4.51 6.89
N MET A 222 -2.83 3.58 6.42
CA MET A 222 -2.20 3.64 5.10
C MET A 222 -2.06 2.27 4.43
N LEU A 223 -2.47 2.17 3.17
CA LEU A 223 -2.17 1.09 2.24
C LEU A 223 -1.14 1.58 1.23
N VAL A 224 0.07 1.04 1.31
CA VAL A 224 1.17 1.32 0.37
C VAL A 224 1.10 0.33 -0.80
N VAL A 225 1.03 0.84 -2.03
CA VAL A 225 0.97 0.07 -3.27
C VAL A 225 2.37 0.01 -3.87
N GLY A 226 2.90 -1.20 -4.00
CA GLY A 226 4.20 -1.43 -4.62
C GLY A 226 4.13 -1.55 -6.15
N ASP A 227 5.28 -1.40 -6.79
CA ASP A 227 5.50 -1.41 -8.24
C ASP A 227 5.35 -2.82 -8.86
N GLU A 228 5.53 -3.89 -8.10
CA GLU A 228 5.32 -5.27 -8.56
C GLU A 228 3.85 -5.74 -8.49
N CYS A 229 2.89 -4.83 -8.46
CA CYS A 229 1.48 -5.20 -8.63
C CYS A 229 1.23 -5.58 -10.09
N SER A 230 0.86 -6.85 -10.33
CA SER A 230 0.72 -7.42 -11.69
C SER A 230 -0.18 -6.57 -12.59
N ALA A 231 0.25 -6.31 -13.83
CA ALA A 231 -0.54 -5.58 -14.84
C ALA A 231 -1.85 -6.30 -15.25
N GLY A 232 -1.96 -7.61 -15.06
CA GLY A 232 -3.15 -8.43 -15.43
C GLY A 232 -4.42 -8.21 -14.58
N TRP A 233 -4.52 -7.10 -13.85
CA TRP A 233 -5.62 -6.78 -12.93
C TRP A 233 -6.93 -6.40 -13.61
N LEU A 234 -6.87 -6.10 -14.90
CA LEU A 234 -7.98 -5.70 -15.74
C LEU A 234 -8.85 -6.89 -16.19
N GLU A 235 -8.33 -8.12 -16.13
CA GLU A 235 -9.05 -9.34 -16.56
C GLU A 235 -9.67 -10.15 -15.40
N TYR A 236 -9.12 -10.08 -14.19
CA TYR A 236 -9.57 -10.91 -13.07
C TYR A 236 -9.51 -10.16 -11.74
N SER A 237 -10.69 -9.87 -11.19
CA SER A 237 -10.94 -9.55 -9.78
C SER A 237 -9.96 -8.56 -9.16
N TYR A 238 -10.37 -7.30 -9.00
CA TYR A 238 -9.82 -6.34 -8.05
C TYR A 238 -8.95 -7.00 -6.99
N GLY A 239 -7.63 -6.79 -7.01
CA GLY A 239 -6.81 -7.38 -5.98
C GLY A 239 -7.32 -6.91 -4.62
N THR A 240 -7.65 -7.91 -3.81
CA THR A 240 -8.63 -7.82 -2.71
C THR A 240 -8.40 -6.68 -1.73
N LYS A 241 -7.16 -6.18 -1.62
CA LYS A 241 -6.82 -5.04 -0.75
C LYS A 241 -7.18 -3.68 -1.36
N LEU A 242 -7.01 -3.46 -2.66
CA LEU A 242 -7.34 -2.17 -3.28
C LEU A 242 -8.86 -1.96 -3.34
N ASP A 243 -9.64 -2.99 -3.69
CA ASP A 243 -11.10 -2.93 -3.61
C ASP A 243 -11.57 -2.72 -2.17
N ALA A 244 -11.02 -3.46 -1.21
CA ALA A 244 -11.32 -3.25 0.20
C ALA A 244 -10.96 -1.83 0.68
N ALA A 245 -9.85 -1.24 0.20
CA ALA A 245 -9.47 0.14 0.50
C ALA A 245 -10.48 1.13 -0.08
N CYS A 246 -10.88 0.96 -1.34
CA CYS A 246 -11.91 1.79 -1.97
C CYS A 246 -13.23 1.71 -1.19
N ARG A 247 -13.66 0.51 -0.79
CA ARG A 247 -14.86 0.32 0.05
C ARG A 247 -14.73 1.00 1.42
N LEU A 248 -13.56 0.94 2.06
CA LEU A 248 -13.32 1.62 3.33
C LEU A 248 -13.43 3.14 3.18
N LYS A 249 -12.85 3.72 2.12
CA LYS A 249 -12.96 5.17 1.83
C LYS A 249 -14.38 5.58 1.49
N LEU A 250 -15.13 4.77 0.73
CA LEU A 250 -16.55 5.01 0.45
C LEU A 250 -17.39 5.00 1.73
N LYS A 251 -17.05 4.15 2.70
CA LYS A 251 -17.66 4.12 4.04
C LYS A 251 -17.20 5.25 4.98
N GLY A 252 -16.30 6.13 4.53
CA GLY A 252 -15.82 7.28 5.31
C GLY A 252 -14.63 6.97 6.23
N HIS A 253 -13.95 5.83 6.09
CA HIS A 253 -12.70 5.59 6.78
C HIS A 253 -11.54 6.32 6.08
N ASN A 254 -10.65 6.92 6.87
CA ASN A 254 -9.53 7.71 6.38
C ASN A 254 -8.28 6.85 6.09
N VAL A 255 -8.44 5.78 5.32
CA VAL A 255 -7.29 5.02 4.82
C VAL A 255 -6.67 5.77 3.64
N LEU A 256 -5.37 6.06 3.71
CA LEU A 256 -4.60 6.58 2.59
C LEU A 256 -4.17 5.42 1.69
N ILE A 257 -4.30 5.56 0.38
CA ILE A 257 -3.78 4.65 -0.63
C ILE A 257 -2.63 5.38 -1.29
N VAL A 258 -1.39 4.94 -1.12
CA VAL A 258 -0.21 5.71 -1.57
C VAL A 258 0.73 4.83 -2.38
N THR A 259 1.51 5.42 -3.28
CA THR A 259 2.57 4.71 -4.00
C THR A 259 3.72 4.36 -3.04
N SER A 260 4.51 3.35 -3.39
CA SER A 260 5.76 3.04 -2.70
C SER A 260 6.70 4.23 -2.66
N ASP A 261 6.77 4.99 -3.75
CA ASP A 261 7.72 6.10 -3.92
C ASP A 261 7.33 7.29 -3.03
N GLU A 262 6.04 7.65 -2.99
CA GLU A 262 5.51 8.67 -2.09
C GLU A 262 5.80 8.27 -0.64
N TRP A 263 5.51 7.01 -0.26
CA TRP A 263 5.80 6.52 1.08
C TRP A 263 7.30 6.60 1.41
N LEU A 264 8.17 6.04 0.56
CA LEU A 264 9.63 6.03 0.74
C LEU A 264 10.19 7.45 0.87
N SER A 265 9.71 8.38 0.04
CA SER A 265 10.16 9.77 0.06
C SER A 265 9.92 10.42 1.44
N LYS A 266 8.76 10.15 2.06
CA LYS A 266 8.38 10.73 3.36
C LYS A 266 9.07 10.03 4.53
N VAL A 267 9.29 8.73 4.47
CA VAL A 267 9.88 7.98 5.60
C VAL A 267 11.40 7.95 5.62
N SER A 268 12.06 8.27 4.50
CA SER A 268 13.52 8.22 4.34
C SER A 268 14.30 8.97 5.45
N ASN A 269 13.77 10.10 5.91
CA ASN A 269 14.37 10.95 6.94
C ASN A 269 13.74 10.81 8.32
N ILE A 270 12.73 9.96 8.48
CA ILE A 270 12.08 9.75 9.77
C ILE A 270 12.96 8.79 10.58
N SER A 271 13.74 9.35 11.49
CA SER A 271 14.26 8.59 12.61
C SER A 271 13.18 8.57 13.69
N ASN A 272 12.87 7.37 14.21
CA ASN A 272 12.03 7.30 15.38
C ASN A 272 12.74 8.06 16.52
N PRO A 273 12.13 9.08 17.14
CA PRO A 273 12.76 9.86 18.21
C PRO A 273 13.12 8.98 19.42
N LYS A 274 12.49 7.79 19.50
CA LYS A 274 12.72 6.75 20.50
C LYS A 274 13.71 5.67 20.05
N SER A 275 14.27 5.75 18.83
CA SER A 275 15.21 4.77 18.27
C SER A 275 16.50 4.70 19.08
N GLU A 276 17.00 5.85 19.54
CA GLU A 276 18.23 5.89 20.33
C GLU A 276 18.00 5.27 21.71
N GLN A 277 16.86 5.55 22.34
CA GLN A 277 16.45 4.96 23.63
C GLN A 277 16.19 3.46 23.49
N LYS A 278 15.56 3.01 22.40
CA LYS A 278 15.41 1.58 22.08
C LYS A 278 16.76 0.91 21.91
N GLN A 279 17.70 1.55 21.21
CA GLN A 279 19.04 1.00 20.98
C GLN A 279 19.86 0.98 22.27
N LYS A 280 19.78 2.02 23.11
CA LYS A 280 20.39 2.07 24.45
C LYS A 280 19.84 0.96 25.35
N ALA A 281 18.51 0.78 25.41
CA ALA A 281 17.88 -0.30 26.15
C ALA A 281 18.27 -1.68 25.61
N TRP A 282 18.32 -1.83 24.27
CA TRP A 282 18.74 -3.05 23.63
C TRP A 282 20.19 -3.40 23.98
N VAL A 283 21.13 -2.47 23.84
CA VAL A 283 22.55 -2.67 24.19
C VAL A 283 22.73 -2.91 25.69
N GLY A 284 22.01 -2.18 26.54
CA GLY A 284 22.06 -2.30 28.00
C GLY A 284 21.64 -3.68 28.52
N PHE A 285 20.75 -4.38 27.81
CA PHE A 285 20.34 -5.75 28.12
C PHE A 285 21.48 -6.78 27.97
N GLY A 286 22.46 -6.52 27.10
CA GLY A 286 23.60 -7.40 26.88
C GLY A 286 23.24 -8.82 26.42
N ASP A 287 24.04 -9.80 26.83
CA ASP A 287 23.90 -11.24 26.52
C ASP A 287 23.57 -12.06 27.79
N ALA A 288 22.66 -11.57 28.62
CA ALA A 288 22.24 -12.27 29.82
C ALA A 288 21.68 -13.66 29.49
N ARG A 289 22.20 -14.71 30.16
CA ARG A 289 21.76 -16.11 29.98
C ARG A 289 21.22 -16.76 31.26
N THR A 290 21.25 -16.05 32.38
CA THR A 290 20.74 -16.52 33.67
C THR A 290 19.70 -15.54 34.19
N PHE A 291 18.76 -16.00 35.04
CA PHE A 291 17.78 -15.10 35.65
C PHE A 291 18.43 -14.01 36.51
N THR A 292 19.56 -14.32 37.17
CA THR A 292 20.35 -13.32 37.92
C THR A 292 20.92 -12.25 37.00
N GLY A 293 21.61 -12.64 35.93
CA GLY A 293 22.17 -11.67 34.96
C GLY A 293 21.07 -10.91 34.21
N LEU A 294 19.92 -11.55 33.99
CA LEU A 294 18.74 -10.91 33.41
C LEU A 294 18.19 -9.83 34.34
N PHE A 295 18.03 -10.12 35.63
CA PHE A 295 17.55 -9.17 36.61
C PHE A 295 18.48 -7.95 36.74
N GLU A 296 19.80 -8.17 36.84
CA GLU A 296 20.80 -7.10 36.88
C GLU A 296 20.77 -6.21 35.62
N ALA A 297 20.67 -6.82 34.44
CA ALA A 297 20.56 -6.09 33.19
C ALA A 297 19.27 -5.26 33.11
N LEU A 298 18.16 -5.82 33.62
CA LEU A 298 16.87 -5.15 33.67
C LEU A 298 16.88 -3.95 34.63
N GLU A 299 17.47 -4.09 35.82
CA GLU A 299 17.60 -2.98 36.77
C GLU A 299 18.35 -1.80 36.13
N LYS A 300 19.46 -2.09 35.44
CA LYS A 300 20.24 -1.07 34.72
C LYS A 300 19.47 -0.41 33.58
N VAL A 301 18.75 -1.19 32.77
CA VAL A 301 17.98 -0.65 31.63
C VAL A 301 16.78 0.18 32.11
N CYS A 302 16.21 -0.14 33.28
CA CYS A 302 15.04 0.53 33.83
C CYS A 302 15.38 1.69 34.80
N GLU A 303 16.66 1.93 35.10
CA GLU A 303 17.10 2.89 36.14
C GLU A 303 16.58 4.32 35.90
N ASP A 304 16.65 4.80 34.66
CA ASP A 304 16.29 6.17 34.27
C ASP A 304 14.84 6.35 33.79
N VAL A 305 14.00 5.32 33.93
CA VAL A 305 12.59 5.34 33.51
C VAL A 305 11.68 4.97 34.69
N PRO A 306 10.40 5.42 34.72
CA PRO A 306 9.47 5.13 35.80
C PRO A 306 8.96 3.67 35.78
N LEU A 307 9.89 2.71 35.76
CA LEU A 307 9.67 1.28 35.74
C LEU A 307 10.40 0.63 36.93
N THR A 308 9.85 -0.45 37.47
CA THR A 308 10.46 -1.25 38.54
C THR A 308 10.51 -2.69 38.09
N VAL A 309 11.64 -3.35 38.37
CA VAL A 309 11.83 -4.77 38.08
C VAL A 309 11.58 -5.56 39.35
N SER A 310 10.90 -6.70 39.23
CA SER A 310 10.76 -7.68 40.31
C SER A 310 11.18 -9.06 39.81
N GLN A 311 11.67 -9.88 40.73
CA GLN A 311 11.93 -11.30 40.50
C GLN A 311 11.07 -12.11 41.47
N TYR A 312 10.60 -13.26 41.02
CA TYR A 312 9.81 -14.19 41.83
C TYR A 312 10.18 -15.63 41.47
N ASN A 313 10.08 -16.50 42.47
CA ASN A 313 10.34 -17.91 42.35
C ASN A 313 9.28 -18.68 43.14
N ASP A 314 8.76 -19.76 42.58
CA ASP A 314 7.94 -20.75 43.27
C ASP A 314 8.64 -22.10 43.18
N GLU A 315 9.28 -22.48 44.29
CA GLU A 315 10.02 -23.74 44.41
C GLU A 315 9.14 -24.98 44.24
N HIS A 316 7.84 -24.88 44.56
CA HIS A 316 6.91 -26.01 44.42
C HIS A 316 6.56 -26.30 42.96
N GLN A 317 6.53 -25.27 42.11
CA GLN A 317 6.22 -25.40 40.69
C GLN A 317 7.46 -25.32 39.78
N GLY A 318 8.64 -25.08 40.36
CA GLY A 318 9.87 -24.81 39.63
C GLY A 318 9.80 -23.55 38.76
N LEU A 319 8.89 -22.62 39.09
CA LEU A 319 8.64 -21.40 38.33
C LEU A 319 9.66 -20.35 38.72
N GLN A 320 10.44 -19.85 37.77
CA GLN A 320 11.22 -18.62 37.93
C GLN A 320 10.72 -17.55 36.97
N GLY A 321 10.59 -16.32 37.45
CA GLY A 321 10.12 -15.22 36.63
C GLY A 321 10.71 -13.88 36.99
N VAL A 322 10.74 -13.00 36.00
CA VAL A 322 10.98 -11.56 36.17
C VAL A 322 9.80 -10.80 35.60
N ALA A 323 9.42 -9.73 36.27
CA ALA A 323 8.35 -8.84 35.83
C ALA A 323 8.75 -7.37 35.94
N ILE A 324 8.17 -6.57 35.05
CA ILE A 324 8.36 -5.13 34.96
C ILE A 324 7.03 -4.45 35.26
N HIS A 325 7.11 -3.48 36.15
CA HIS A 325 5.97 -2.76 36.69
C HIS A 325 6.14 -1.28 36.41
N ARG A 326 5.04 -0.57 36.10
CA ARG A 326 5.06 0.90 36.13
C ARG A 326 5.16 1.42 37.55
N GLN A 327 5.78 2.58 37.73
CA GLN A 327 5.79 3.31 38.99
C GLN A 327 4.65 4.31 39.08
N TRP A 328 4.08 4.48 40.27
CA TRP A 328 3.28 5.65 40.63
C TRP A 328 4.15 6.91 40.69
N LYS A 329 3.54 8.10 40.67
CA LYS A 329 4.27 9.38 40.87
C LYS A 329 5.08 9.46 42.18
N ASN A 330 4.76 8.60 43.15
CA ASN A 330 5.46 8.48 44.43
C ASN A 330 6.57 7.40 44.42
N GLY A 331 6.93 6.85 43.26
CA GLY A 331 7.98 5.85 43.08
C GLY A 331 7.60 4.41 43.43
N LYS A 332 6.39 4.15 43.95
CA LYS A 332 5.97 2.77 44.30
C LYS A 332 5.54 1.99 43.04
N PRO A 333 5.84 0.69 42.95
CA PRO A 333 5.43 -0.13 41.81
C PRO A 333 3.91 -0.38 41.80
N LEU A 334 3.31 -0.37 40.62
CA LEU A 334 1.97 -0.87 40.36
C LEU A 334 1.95 -2.40 40.43
N LYS A 335 0.86 -2.99 40.92
CA LYS A 335 0.68 -4.46 40.97
C LYS A 335 0.64 -5.11 39.58
N LYS A 336 0.35 -4.33 38.54
CA LYS A 336 0.20 -4.81 37.17
C LYS A 336 1.57 -5.11 36.56
N MET A 337 1.73 -6.30 35.98
CA MET A 337 2.91 -6.67 35.21
C MET A 337 2.75 -6.14 33.78
N GLU A 338 3.52 -5.11 33.43
CA GLU A 338 3.52 -4.56 32.07
C GLU A 338 4.19 -5.51 31.09
N LEU A 339 5.25 -6.19 31.53
CA LEU A 339 5.98 -7.20 30.79
C LEU A 339 6.57 -8.22 31.77
N PHE A 340 6.51 -9.50 31.44
CA PHE A 340 7.12 -10.56 32.24
C PHE A 340 7.77 -11.63 31.34
N LEU A 341 8.76 -12.30 31.89
CA LEU A 341 9.39 -13.50 31.36
C LEU A 341 9.39 -14.55 32.46
N GLU A 342 8.80 -15.71 32.16
CA GLU A 342 8.72 -16.83 33.09
C GLU A 342 9.31 -18.10 32.46
N HIS A 343 9.98 -18.87 33.30
CA HIS A 343 10.37 -20.25 33.03
C HIS A 343 9.55 -21.16 33.95
N MET A 344 8.63 -21.91 33.34
CA MET A 344 7.74 -22.85 34.00
C MET A 344 7.97 -24.24 33.39
N PRO A 345 8.93 -25.03 33.91
CA PRO A 345 9.33 -26.30 33.30
C PRO A 345 8.25 -27.39 33.44
N TYR A 346 7.34 -27.27 34.40
CA TYR A 346 6.34 -28.29 34.68
C TYR A 346 4.90 -27.76 34.55
N HIS A 347 3.96 -28.67 34.33
CA HIS A 347 2.54 -28.42 34.48
C HIS A 347 1.90 -29.61 35.19
N TYR A 348 0.81 -29.34 35.90
CA TYR A 348 0.02 -30.41 36.49
C TYR A 348 -0.81 -31.10 35.41
N ASN A 349 -0.66 -32.42 35.28
CA ASN A 349 -1.47 -33.22 34.39
C ASN A 349 -2.64 -33.83 35.18
N GLU A 350 -3.84 -33.29 34.97
CA GLU A 350 -5.05 -33.73 35.66
C GLU A 350 -5.42 -35.20 35.38
N LEU A 351 -4.97 -35.77 34.26
CA LEU A 351 -5.26 -37.16 33.88
C LEU A 351 -4.34 -38.17 34.57
N SER A 352 -3.07 -37.83 34.76
CA SER A 352 -2.09 -38.70 35.44
C SER A 352 -1.90 -38.36 36.91
N ASN A 353 -2.49 -37.25 37.39
CA ASN A 353 -2.35 -36.73 38.75
C ASN A 353 -0.88 -36.43 39.14
N GLU A 354 -0.04 -36.15 38.14
CA GLU A 354 1.42 -35.98 38.26
C GLU A 354 1.88 -34.69 37.57
N MET A 355 3.06 -34.19 37.95
CA MET A 355 3.71 -33.09 37.24
C MET A 355 4.39 -33.61 35.97
N ALA A 356 4.07 -33.02 34.83
CA ALA A 356 4.65 -33.33 33.53
C ALA A 356 5.46 -32.15 32.98
N GLU A 357 6.54 -32.45 32.26
CA GLU A 357 7.39 -31.44 31.63
C GLU A 357 6.66 -30.69 30.50
N ARG A 358 6.87 -29.37 30.44
CA ARG A 358 6.35 -28.53 29.36
C ARG A 358 7.29 -28.57 28.17
N ILE A 359 6.73 -28.85 26.99
CA ILE A 359 7.45 -28.72 25.72
C ILE A 359 7.86 -27.25 25.45
N ARG A 360 7.06 -26.29 25.94
CA ARG A 360 7.30 -24.85 25.83
C ARG A 360 7.32 -24.22 27.22
N ALA A 361 8.44 -24.38 27.91
CA ALA A 361 8.62 -23.95 29.29
C ALA A 361 8.77 -22.43 29.46
N TRP A 362 9.11 -21.70 28.40
CA TRP A 362 9.34 -20.26 28.46
C TRP A 362 8.10 -19.47 28.05
N ILE A 363 7.76 -18.43 28.81
CA ILE A 363 6.54 -17.64 28.63
C ILE A 363 6.90 -16.15 28.66
N VAL A 364 6.49 -15.41 27.63
CA VAL A 364 6.61 -13.95 27.57
C VAL A 364 5.23 -13.35 27.42
N GLY A 365 4.89 -12.38 28.26
CA GLY A 365 3.58 -11.74 28.22
C GLY A 365 3.55 -10.45 29.02
N GLY A 366 2.38 -9.85 29.12
CA GLY A 366 2.22 -8.60 29.88
C GLY A 366 0.87 -7.95 29.68
N SER A 367 0.64 -6.87 30.40
CA SER A 367 -0.57 -6.06 30.28
C SER A 367 -0.81 -5.60 28.83
N GLY A 368 -1.85 -6.11 28.18
CA GLY A 368 -2.21 -5.71 26.82
C GLY A 368 -1.31 -6.30 25.74
N LEU A 369 -0.42 -7.22 26.10
CA LEU A 369 0.39 -8.01 25.18
C LEU A 369 -0.15 -9.45 25.12
N PRO A 370 -0.15 -10.10 23.94
CA PRO A 370 -0.47 -11.52 23.86
C PRO A 370 0.60 -12.34 24.59
N THR A 371 0.18 -13.30 25.39
CA THR A 371 1.09 -14.26 26.02
C THR A 371 1.57 -15.28 25.00
N VAL A 372 2.88 -15.39 24.82
CA VAL A 372 3.52 -16.29 23.85
C VAL A 372 4.45 -17.27 24.57
N THR A 373 4.42 -18.53 24.16
CA THR A 373 5.25 -19.60 24.74
C THR A 373 6.32 -20.11 23.78
N PHE A 374 7.51 -20.40 24.30
CA PHE A 374 8.70 -20.79 23.55
C PHE A 374 9.32 -22.09 24.07
N LYS A 375 9.93 -22.85 23.15
CA LYS A 375 10.74 -24.03 23.51
C LYS A 375 12.14 -23.64 23.99
N SER A 376 12.77 -22.72 23.26
CA SER A 376 14.14 -22.25 23.51
C SER A 376 14.14 -21.00 24.37
N GLN A 377 15.11 -20.94 25.30
CA GLN A 377 15.41 -19.75 26.09
C GLN A 377 15.78 -18.56 25.20
N ASP A 378 16.64 -18.76 24.20
CA ASP A 378 17.17 -17.68 23.36
C ASP A 378 16.04 -16.91 22.66
N ASN A 379 15.08 -17.62 22.07
CA ASN A 379 13.92 -17.00 21.40
C ASN A 379 13.01 -16.25 22.39
N ALA A 380 12.85 -16.76 23.61
CA ALA A 380 12.06 -16.10 24.65
C ALA A 380 12.75 -14.82 25.13
N PHE A 381 14.07 -14.87 25.34
CA PHE A 381 14.89 -13.74 25.75
C PHE A 381 14.92 -12.66 24.66
N GLU A 382 15.09 -13.04 23.39
CA GLU A 382 15.06 -12.11 22.27
C GLU A 382 13.70 -11.40 22.16
N ARG A 383 12.60 -12.15 22.25
CA ARG A 383 11.26 -11.55 22.24
C ARG A 383 11.03 -10.62 23.43
N PHE A 384 11.46 -11.02 24.62
CA PHE A 384 11.34 -10.20 25.82
C PHE A 384 12.18 -8.92 25.71
N ARG A 385 13.42 -9.00 25.18
CA ARG A 385 14.31 -7.85 24.91
C ARG A 385 13.68 -6.85 23.95
N GLU A 386 13.02 -7.31 22.89
CA GLU A 386 12.29 -6.47 21.94
C GLU A 386 11.14 -5.72 22.62
N LEU A 387 10.32 -6.42 23.39
CA LEU A 387 9.20 -5.83 24.11
C LEU A 387 9.66 -4.85 25.20
N LEU A 388 10.74 -5.17 25.90
CA LEU A 388 11.39 -4.30 26.88
C LEU A 388 11.86 -3.00 26.24
N ALA A 389 12.61 -3.08 25.13
CA ALA A 389 13.13 -1.89 24.46
C ALA A 389 11.98 -0.94 24.04
N ASN A 390 10.86 -1.50 23.57
CA ASN A 390 9.66 -0.73 23.27
C ASN A 390 9.05 -0.09 24.52
N LEU A 391 8.93 -0.83 25.62
CA LEU A 391 8.36 -0.36 26.88
C LEU A 391 9.20 0.75 27.53
N VAL A 392 10.52 0.56 27.57
CA VAL A 392 11.48 1.54 28.09
C VAL A 392 11.41 2.81 27.28
N ALA A 393 11.52 2.71 25.95
CA ALA A 393 11.47 3.88 25.09
C ALA A 393 10.13 4.61 25.16
N PHE A 394 9.01 3.89 25.34
CA PHE A 394 7.71 4.50 25.60
C PHE A 394 7.71 5.37 26.86
N HIS A 395 8.38 4.92 27.93
CA HIS A 395 8.44 5.59 29.23
C HIS A 395 9.64 6.53 29.44
N SER A 396 10.64 6.51 28.56
CA SER A 396 11.70 7.51 28.51
C SER A 396 11.09 8.89 28.25
N LYS A 397 11.58 9.90 28.98
CA LYS A 397 11.25 11.31 28.67
C LYS A 397 11.80 11.63 27.28
N ASP A 398 11.04 12.39 26.50
CA ASP A 398 11.57 12.98 25.28
C ASP A 398 12.74 13.89 25.69
N SER A 399 13.95 13.53 25.26
CA SER A 399 15.19 14.26 25.53
C SER A 399 15.31 15.49 24.66
#